data_AF-A0AAQ3XCU6-F1
#
_entry.id   AF-A0AAQ3XCU6-F1
#
_cell.length_a   1.000
_cell.length_b   1.000
_cell.length_c   1.000
_cell.angle_alpha   90.00
_cell.angle_beta   90.00
_cell.angle_gamma   90.00
#
_symmetry.space_group_name_H-M   'P 1'
#
loop_
_entity.id
_entity.type
_entity.pdbx_description
1 polymer ?
#
loop_
_entity_poly.entity_id
_entity_poly.type
_entity_poly.pdbx_seq_one_letter_code
_entity_poly.pdbx_strand_id
1 'polypeptide(L)'
;MGWLWHRRLAHVGISTLKKLMKKDLVQGLKDITFEKEKLCSACQADKQVANTHPSKTFMSTTRPLELLHMDFFGPTTHTSIGGNNYDTHGFAHVFSKFAKRAHNEFNTSIVKIRSDNGREFDNTNIEEYCDEVGIKHEFSATYTPQQNGVVERKNRTPITLAR
;
A
#
# COMPACT_ATOMS: atom_id res chain seq x y z
N MET A 1 -16.19 -38.26 0.22
CA MET A 1 -15.24 -38.34 1.37
C MET A 1 -13.86 -37.68 1.14
N GLY A 2 -13.43 -37.40 -0.10
CA GLY A 2 -12.07 -36.87 -0.35
C GLY A 2 -11.74 -35.53 0.31
N TRP A 3 -12.76 -34.68 0.50
CA TRP A 3 -12.59 -33.38 1.16
C TRP A 3 -12.36 -33.46 2.67
N LEU A 4 -12.72 -34.58 3.32
CA LEU A 4 -12.38 -34.81 4.71
C LEU A 4 -10.88 -35.08 4.87
N TRP A 5 -10.31 -35.91 3.99
CA TRP A 5 -8.88 -36.21 3.97
C TRP A 5 -8.03 -35.01 3.57
N HIS A 6 -8.52 -34.19 2.65
CA HIS A 6 -7.93 -32.88 2.37
C HIS A 6 -7.76 -32.05 3.65
N ARG A 7 -8.79 -31.93 4.49
CA ARG A 7 -8.69 -31.17 5.76
C ARG A 7 -7.78 -31.87 6.79
N ARG A 8 -7.90 -33.20 6.94
CA ARG A 8 -7.10 -33.98 7.90
C ARG A 8 -5.60 -33.99 7.58
N LEU A 9 -5.23 -33.97 6.30
CA LEU A 9 -3.85 -33.95 5.84
C LEU A 9 -3.39 -32.52 5.50
N ALA A 10 -3.74 -31.57 6.37
CA ALA A 10 -3.28 -30.17 6.30
C ALA A 10 -3.52 -29.51 4.94
N HIS A 11 -4.73 -29.66 4.39
CA HIS A 11 -5.16 -29.01 3.15
C HIS A 11 -4.35 -29.40 1.91
N VAL A 12 -3.78 -30.61 1.89
CA VAL A 12 -3.02 -31.12 0.74
C VAL A 12 -3.86 -31.11 -0.54
N GLY A 13 -3.24 -30.79 -1.68
CA GLY A 13 -3.92 -30.70 -2.96
C GLY A 13 -4.65 -32.00 -3.34
N ILE A 14 -5.85 -31.88 -3.91
CA ILE A 14 -6.66 -33.03 -4.33
C ILE A 14 -5.93 -33.90 -5.35
N SER A 15 -5.14 -33.30 -6.23
CA SER A 15 -4.27 -34.02 -7.18
C SER A 15 -3.24 -34.89 -6.48
N THR A 16 -2.65 -34.40 -5.39
CA THR A 16 -1.71 -35.15 -4.54
C THR A 16 -2.42 -36.29 -3.81
N LEU A 17 -3.61 -36.06 -3.24
CA LEU A 17 -4.40 -37.13 -2.62
C LEU A 17 -4.74 -38.26 -3.59
N LYS A 18 -5.09 -37.93 -4.84
CA LYS A 18 -5.32 -38.93 -5.89
C LYS A 18 -4.07 -39.75 -6.17
N LYS A 19 -2.88 -39.12 -6.18
CA LYS A 19 -1.59 -39.82 -6.35
C LYS A 19 -1.28 -40.74 -5.17
N LEU A 20 -1.52 -40.27 -3.94
CA LEU A 20 -1.32 -41.05 -2.71
C LEU A 20 -2.23 -42.27 -2.67
N MET A 21 -3.50 -42.11 -3.03
CA MET A 21 -4.48 -43.19 -3.14
C MET A 21 -4.09 -44.19 -4.24
N LYS A 22 -3.73 -43.72 -5.45
CA LYS A 22 -3.35 -44.59 -6.57
C LYS A 22 -2.11 -45.45 -6.27
N LYS A 23 -1.19 -44.92 -5.45
CA LYS A 23 0.06 -45.60 -5.09
C LYS A 23 -0.02 -46.36 -3.76
N ASP A 24 -1.20 -46.43 -3.14
CA ASP A 24 -1.45 -47.05 -1.82
C ASP A 24 -0.44 -46.63 -0.74
N LEU A 25 -0.10 -45.32 -0.68
CA LEU A 25 0.95 -44.80 0.21
C LEU A 25 0.45 -44.41 1.60
N VAL A 26 -0.87 -44.40 1.82
CA VAL A 26 -1.49 -43.97 3.08
C VAL A 26 -2.52 -45.01 3.50
N GLN A 27 -2.29 -45.62 4.65
CA GLN A 27 -3.21 -46.61 5.22
C GLN A 27 -4.58 -45.96 5.51
N GLY A 28 -5.66 -46.61 5.04
CA GLY A 28 -7.03 -46.13 5.22
C GLY A 28 -7.52 -45.12 4.17
N LEU A 29 -6.66 -44.72 3.21
CA LEU A 29 -7.05 -43.88 2.07
C LEU A 29 -7.46 -44.73 0.87
N LYS A 30 -8.53 -45.53 1.00
CA LYS A 30 -9.07 -46.41 -0.07
C LYS A 30 -10.51 -46.05 -0.44
N ASP A 31 -10.86 -46.22 -1.71
CA ASP A 31 -12.23 -46.05 -2.26
C ASP A 31 -12.86 -44.67 -2.06
N ILE A 32 -12.08 -43.62 -2.29
CA ILE A 32 -12.52 -42.24 -2.05
C ILE A 32 -12.90 -41.53 -3.34
N THR A 33 -14.14 -41.07 -3.40
CA THR A 33 -14.61 -40.17 -4.44
C THR A 33 -14.18 -38.72 -4.17
N PHE A 34 -13.59 -38.10 -5.19
CA PHE A 34 -13.21 -36.68 -5.20
C PHE A 34 -14.17 -35.92 -6.12
N GLU A 35 -15.10 -35.18 -5.53
CA GLU A 35 -15.95 -34.23 -6.25
C GLU A 35 -15.06 -33.15 -6.89
N LYS A 36 -15.15 -32.99 -8.21
CA LYS A 36 -14.33 -32.02 -8.97
C LYS A 36 -14.66 -30.56 -8.65
N GLU A 37 -15.87 -30.27 -8.17
CA GLU A 37 -16.40 -28.90 -8.14
C GLU A 37 -16.50 -28.28 -6.73
N LYS A 38 -16.01 -28.97 -5.69
CA LYS A 38 -16.07 -28.40 -4.35
C LYS A 38 -14.84 -27.52 -4.12
N LEU A 39 -15.06 -26.28 -3.71
CA LEU A 39 -14.00 -25.39 -3.25
C LEU A 39 -13.81 -25.52 -1.74
N CYS A 40 -12.57 -25.44 -1.27
CA CYS A 40 -12.28 -25.32 0.15
C CYS A 40 -12.08 -23.84 0.47
N SER A 41 -12.98 -23.27 1.28
CA SER A 41 -12.93 -21.87 1.71
C SER A 41 -11.60 -21.50 2.36
N ALA A 42 -11.06 -22.36 3.22
CA ALA A 42 -9.76 -22.14 3.87
C ALA A 42 -8.61 -22.05 2.86
N CYS A 43 -8.53 -23.00 1.91
CA CYS A 43 -7.52 -22.93 0.86
C CYS A 43 -7.70 -21.75 -0.09
N GLN A 44 -8.94 -21.37 -0.36
CA GLN A 44 -9.22 -20.24 -1.22
C GLN A 44 -8.75 -18.94 -0.57
N ALA A 45 -9.08 -18.73 0.71
CA ALA A 45 -8.63 -17.56 1.46
C ALA A 45 -7.10 -17.52 1.60
N ASP A 46 -6.48 -18.66 1.91
CA ASP A 46 -5.02 -18.76 2.11
C ASP A 46 -4.22 -18.56 0.81
N LYS A 47 -4.74 -19.05 -0.32
CA LYS A 47 -4.09 -18.95 -1.64
C LYS A 47 -4.54 -17.73 -2.45
N GLN A 48 -5.44 -16.93 -1.90
CA GLN A 48 -5.88 -15.71 -2.57
C GLN A 48 -4.71 -14.74 -2.59
N VAL A 49 -4.17 -14.50 -3.78
CA VAL A 49 -3.16 -13.46 -4.00
C VAL A 49 -3.85 -12.14 -4.30
N ALA A 50 -3.27 -11.04 -3.81
CA ALA A 50 -3.69 -9.71 -4.22
C ALA A 50 -3.57 -9.57 -5.75
N ASN A 51 -4.50 -8.84 -6.37
CA ASN A 51 -4.42 -8.56 -7.80
C ASN A 51 -3.13 -7.82 -8.13
N THR A 52 -2.51 -8.17 -9.27
CA THR A 52 -1.35 -7.45 -9.77
C THR A 52 -1.74 -6.05 -10.19
N HIS A 53 -1.03 -5.04 -9.69
CA HIS A 53 -1.20 -3.66 -10.16
C HIS A 53 -0.37 -3.44 -11.42
N PRO A 54 -0.98 -3.03 -12.55
CA PRO A 54 -0.23 -2.75 -13.77
C PRO A 54 0.70 -1.55 -13.55
N SER A 55 1.90 -1.62 -14.12
CA SER A 55 2.84 -0.50 -14.09
C SER A 55 2.28 0.68 -14.88
N LYS A 56 2.39 1.89 -14.31
CA LYS A 56 2.00 3.12 -14.99
C LYS A 56 3.13 3.51 -15.94
N THR A 57 2.89 3.40 -17.25
CA THR A 57 3.87 3.70 -18.31
C THR A 57 3.79 5.13 -18.84
N PHE A 58 2.80 5.91 -18.40
CA PHE A 58 2.58 7.28 -18.83
C PHE A 58 2.66 8.26 -17.66
N MET A 59 3.13 9.46 -17.95
CA MET A 59 3.09 10.58 -17.01
C MET A 59 1.65 11.03 -16.85
N SER A 60 1.15 11.08 -15.60
CA SER A 60 -0.21 11.54 -15.32
C SER A 60 -0.35 13.05 -15.12
N THR A 61 0.74 13.79 -15.27
CA THR A 61 0.76 15.24 -15.13
C THR A 61 1.38 15.85 -16.37
N THR A 62 0.80 16.94 -16.83
CA THR A 62 1.19 17.70 -18.02
C THR A 62 2.05 18.91 -17.69
N ARG A 63 1.97 19.39 -16.43
CA ARG A 63 2.74 20.52 -15.93
C ARG A 63 3.24 20.30 -14.50
N PRO A 64 4.27 21.04 -14.06
CA PRO A 64 4.66 21.10 -12.66
C PRO A 64 3.48 21.49 -11.76
N LEU A 65 3.50 20.93 -10.54
CA LEU A 65 2.53 21.22 -9.47
C LEU A 65 1.06 20.83 -9.78
N GLU A 66 0.79 20.09 -10.85
CA GLU A 66 -0.55 19.54 -11.12
C GLU A 66 -0.96 18.46 -10.10
N LEU A 67 0.00 17.69 -9.61
CA LEU A 67 -0.19 16.73 -8.53
C LEU A 67 1.10 16.66 -7.69
N LEU A 68 0.99 17.04 -6.42
CA LEU A 68 2.05 16.85 -5.45
C LEU A 68 1.71 15.63 -4.59
N HIS A 69 2.58 14.64 -4.61
CA HIS A 69 2.46 13.52 -3.69
C HIS A 69 3.22 13.82 -2.40
N MET A 70 2.59 13.55 -1.26
CA MET A 70 3.07 13.81 0.09
C MET A 70 3.01 12.52 0.90
N ASP A 71 3.96 12.33 1.81
CA ASP A 71 4.07 11.15 2.66
C ASP A 71 4.88 11.53 3.90
N PHE A 72 4.40 11.14 5.08
CA PHE A 72 5.21 11.23 6.29
C PHE A 72 6.03 9.96 6.40
N PHE A 73 7.34 10.13 6.59
CA PHE A 73 8.15 9.02 7.05
C PHE A 73 7.91 8.85 8.56
N GLY A 74 7.60 7.62 8.96
CA GLY A 74 7.21 7.24 10.32
C GLY A 74 8.22 7.65 11.41
N PRO A 75 7.86 7.45 12.69
CA PRO A 75 8.53 8.06 13.83
C PRO A 75 10.04 7.81 13.81
N THR A 76 10.80 8.89 13.60
CA THR A 76 12.26 8.85 13.69
C THR A 76 12.66 8.73 15.16
N THR A 77 13.38 7.68 15.52
CA THR A 77 13.94 7.50 16.88
C THR A 77 15.02 8.53 17.22
N HIS A 78 15.50 9.29 16.23
CA HIS A 78 16.57 10.26 16.37
C HIS A 78 16.11 11.65 15.94
N THR A 79 16.44 12.65 16.74
CA THR A 79 16.40 14.06 16.35
C THR A 79 17.24 14.26 15.10
N SER A 80 16.76 15.08 14.18
CA SER A 80 17.58 15.50 13.04
C SER A 80 18.87 16.18 13.54
N ILE A 81 19.90 16.26 12.68
CA ILE A 81 21.16 16.95 12.98
C ILE A 81 20.91 18.42 13.41
N GLY A 82 19.79 19.03 12.97
CA GLY A 82 19.35 20.36 13.37
C GLY A 82 18.51 20.44 14.64
N GLY A 83 18.39 19.34 15.42
CA GLY A 83 17.62 19.29 16.67
C GLY A 83 16.10 19.28 16.49
N ASN A 84 15.59 19.23 15.26
CA ASN A 84 14.15 19.15 15.01
C ASN A 84 13.68 17.71 15.17
N ASN A 85 12.62 17.53 15.96
CA ASN A 85 11.73 16.38 15.87
C ASN A 85 10.79 16.62 14.68
N TYR A 86 10.59 15.63 13.82
CA TYR A 86 9.58 15.69 12.75
C TYR A 86 8.19 15.51 13.33
N ASP A 87 7.86 16.35 14.32
CA ASP A 87 6.58 16.35 15.00
C ASP A 87 5.54 16.98 14.06
N THR A 88 4.40 16.32 13.95
CA THR A 88 3.33 16.64 12.98
C THR A 88 2.86 18.09 13.08
N HIS A 89 3.03 18.72 14.24
CA HIS A 89 2.70 20.11 14.53
C HIS A 89 3.44 21.16 13.67
N GLY A 90 4.64 20.86 13.16
CA GLY A 90 5.43 21.81 12.35
C GLY A 90 5.14 21.76 10.85
N PHE A 91 4.44 20.72 10.37
CA PHE A 91 4.37 20.43 8.96
C PHE A 91 3.56 21.45 8.15
N ALA A 92 2.39 21.88 8.66
CA ALA A 92 1.54 22.86 7.97
C ALA A 92 2.29 24.17 7.67
N HIS A 93 3.13 24.62 8.61
CA HIS A 93 3.96 25.80 8.42
C HIS A 93 5.05 25.60 7.36
N VAL A 94 5.72 24.45 7.37
CA VAL A 94 6.73 24.11 6.37
C VAL A 94 6.10 23.97 4.99
N PHE A 95 4.94 23.33 4.91
CA PHE A 95 4.19 23.13 3.68
C PHE A 95 3.72 24.45 3.07
N SER A 96 3.15 25.35 3.86
CA SER A 96 2.70 26.66 3.35
C SER A 96 3.86 27.51 2.82
N LYS A 97 5.04 27.48 3.46
CA LYS A 97 6.25 28.12 2.95
C LYS A 97 6.73 27.48 1.65
N PHE A 98 6.72 26.15 1.58
CA PHE A 98 7.08 25.42 0.36
C PHE A 98 6.14 25.76 -0.80
N ALA A 99 4.82 25.73 -0.58
CA ALA A 99 3.82 26.04 -1.59
C ALA A 99 3.99 27.46 -2.16
N LYS A 100 4.23 28.46 -1.29
CA LYS A 100 4.53 29.84 -1.71
C LYS A 100 5.82 29.94 -2.54
N ARG A 101 6.88 29.25 -2.11
CA ARG A 101 8.16 29.22 -2.86
C ARG A 101 8.00 28.53 -4.21
N ALA A 102 7.34 27.38 -4.24
CA ALA A 102 7.08 26.63 -5.47
C ALA A 102 6.22 27.44 -6.44
N HIS A 103 5.23 28.19 -5.94
CA HIS A 103 4.45 29.10 -6.75
C HIS A 103 5.31 30.16 -7.43
N ASN A 104 6.21 30.81 -6.68
CA ASN A 104 7.10 31.82 -7.23
C ASN A 104 8.13 31.25 -8.22
N GLU A 105 8.63 30.04 -7.96
CA GLU A 105 9.68 29.40 -8.76
C GLU A 105 9.13 28.87 -10.10
N PHE A 106 7.94 28.26 -10.08
CA PHE A 106 7.33 27.66 -11.27
C PHE A 106 6.25 28.55 -11.90
N ASN A 107 6.00 29.74 -11.34
CA ASN A 107 4.93 30.66 -11.72
C ASN A 107 3.56 29.96 -11.87
N THR A 108 3.30 28.98 -11.00
CA THR A 108 2.08 28.16 -11.07
C THR A 108 1.72 27.61 -9.69
N SER A 109 0.43 27.50 -9.39
CA SER A 109 -0.05 26.97 -8.11
C SER A 109 -0.18 25.45 -8.14
N ILE A 110 -0.08 24.86 -6.94
CA ILE A 110 -0.41 23.45 -6.71
C ILE A 110 -1.90 23.25 -6.94
N VAL A 111 -2.27 22.27 -7.75
CA VAL A 111 -3.69 21.97 -8.05
C VAL A 111 -4.23 20.93 -7.08
N LYS A 112 -3.48 19.84 -6.91
CA LYS A 112 -3.85 18.71 -6.07
C LYS A 112 -2.69 18.26 -5.22
N ILE A 113 -2.97 17.92 -3.98
CA ILE A 113 -2.08 17.15 -3.13
C ILE A 113 -2.64 15.74 -2.95
N ARG A 114 -1.75 14.76 -2.85
CA ARG A 114 -2.13 13.39 -2.51
C ARG A 114 -1.31 12.87 -1.35
N SER A 115 -1.99 12.50 -0.25
CA SER A 115 -1.38 11.86 0.90
C SER A 115 -1.89 10.43 1.09
N ASP A 116 -1.28 9.69 2.00
CA ASP A 116 -1.88 8.48 2.54
C ASP A 116 -3.03 8.82 3.50
N ASN A 117 -3.84 7.81 3.82
CA ASN A 117 -4.90 7.89 4.83
C ASN A 117 -4.32 7.87 6.27
N GLY A 118 -3.05 8.25 6.45
CA GLY A 118 -2.43 8.37 7.75
C GLY A 118 -3.15 9.46 8.56
N ARG A 119 -3.49 9.15 9.82
CA ARG A 119 -4.13 10.11 10.75
C ARG A 119 -3.27 11.36 11.04
N GLU A 120 -2.03 11.38 10.57
CA GLU A 120 -1.07 12.48 10.71
C GLU A 120 -1.43 13.67 9.79
N PHE A 121 -2.16 13.42 8.70
CA PHE A 121 -2.68 14.45 7.79
C PHE A 121 -4.08 14.95 8.18
N ASP A 122 -4.72 14.34 9.18
CA ASP A 122 -6.00 14.77 9.77
C ASP A 122 -5.87 16.05 10.63
N ASN A 123 -4.69 16.69 10.59
CA ASN A 123 -4.44 17.98 11.20
C ASN A 123 -5.17 19.07 10.41
N THR A 124 -6.24 19.61 11.00
CA THR A 124 -7.08 20.71 10.53
C THR A 124 -6.30 21.85 9.84
N ASN A 125 -5.08 22.15 10.29
CA ASN A 125 -4.25 23.24 9.76
C ASN A 125 -3.81 23.05 8.29
N ILE A 126 -3.66 21.82 7.80
CA ILE A 126 -3.29 21.59 6.38
C ILE A 126 -4.52 21.76 5.49
N GLU A 127 -5.65 21.23 5.93
CA GLU A 127 -6.90 21.29 5.18
C GLU A 127 -7.39 22.74 5.08
N GLU A 128 -7.34 23.51 6.18
CA GLU A 128 -7.64 24.95 6.19
C GLU A 128 -6.77 25.73 5.18
N TYR A 129 -5.46 25.46 5.13
CA TYR A 129 -4.57 26.10 4.17
C TYR A 129 -4.86 25.68 2.72
N CYS A 130 -5.20 24.40 2.51
CA CYS A 130 -5.55 23.90 1.19
C CYS A 130 -6.85 24.56 0.69
N ASP A 131 -7.84 24.72 1.55
CA ASP A 131 -9.09 25.40 1.23
C ASP A 131 -8.87 26.89 0.95
N GLU A 132 -8.03 27.59 1.73
CA GLU A 132 -7.68 28.99 1.52
C GLU A 132 -7.03 29.23 0.15
N VAL A 133 -6.14 28.34 -0.27
CA VAL A 133 -5.35 28.48 -1.52
C VAL A 133 -6.03 27.78 -2.71
N GLY A 134 -7.11 27.03 -2.48
CA GLY A 134 -7.83 26.28 -3.52
C GLY A 134 -7.11 25.01 -3.99
N ILE A 135 -6.31 24.39 -3.13
CA ILE A 135 -5.61 23.13 -3.37
C ILE A 135 -6.55 21.98 -3.03
N LYS A 136 -6.79 21.05 -3.97
CA LYS A 136 -7.59 19.86 -3.69
C LYS A 136 -6.77 18.78 -2.99
N HIS A 137 -7.19 18.34 -1.83
CA HIS A 137 -6.58 17.21 -1.11
C HIS A 137 -7.24 15.89 -1.50
N GLU A 138 -6.45 14.95 -2.01
CA GLU A 138 -6.88 13.58 -2.33
C GLU A 138 -6.18 12.58 -1.40
N PHE A 139 -6.96 11.69 -0.77
CA PHE A 139 -6.38 10.59 0.01
C PHE A 139 -6.23 9.33 -0.85
N SER A 140 -5.12 8.62 -0.68
CA SER A 140 -4.98 7.28 -1.27
C SER A 140 -5.74 6.23 -0.45
N ALA A 141 -6.24 5.20 -1.13
CA ALA A 141 -7.05 4.18 -0.48
C ALA A 141 -6.25 3.41 0.57
N THR A 142 -6.88 3.14 1.71
CA THR A 142 -6.30 2.42 2.84
C THR A 142 -5.77 1.06 2.38
N TYR A 143 -4.57 0.68 2.85
CA TYR A 143 -3.89 -0.56 2.48
C TYR A 143 -3.52 -0.71 0.98
N THR A 144 -3.49 0.40 0.21
CA THR A 144 -2.98 0.42 -1.17
C THR A 144 -1.73 1.31 -1.31
N PRO A 145 -0.60 0.93 -0.69
CA PRO A 145 0.67 1.69 -0.75
C PRO A 145 1.09 2.03 -2.19
N GLN A 146 0.69 1.20 -3.16
CA GLN A 146 0.94 1.40 -4.59
C GLN A 146 0.31 2.69 -5.16
N GLN A 147 -0.78 3.20 -4.59
CA GLN A 147 -1.41 4.46 -5.04
C GLN A 147 -0.59 5.71 -4.67
N ASN A 148 0.14 5.66 -3.56
CA ASN A 148 1.18 6.63 -3.23
C ASN A 148 2.60 6.10 -3.52
N GLY A 149 2.69 4.99 -4.25
CA GLY A 149 3.93 4.24 -4.46
C GLY A 149 4.99 4.97 -5.27
N VAL A 150 4.69 6.17 -5.79
CA VAL A 150 5.70 7.08 -6.34
C VAL A 150 6.53 7.69 -5.22
N VAL A 151 5.89 8.15 -4.13
CA VAL A 151 6.59 8.73 -2.99
C VAL A 151 7.23 7.66 -2.15
N GLU A 152 6.57 6.54 -1.87
CA GLU A 152 7.20 5.43 -1.14
C GLU A 152 8.49 4.96 -1.83
N ARG A 153 8.45 4.81 -3.17
CA ARG A 153 9.64 4.44 -3.95
C ARG A 153 10.76 5.47 -3.83
N LYS A 154 10.42 6.76 -3.85
CA LYS A 154 11.39 7.84 -3.71
C LYS A 154 11.95 7.90 -2.29
N ASN A 155 11.12 7.73 -1.27
CA ASN A 155 11.50 7.73 0.14
C ASN A 155 12.48 6.61 0.50
N ARG A 156 12.43 5.45 -0.20
CA ARG A 156 13.41 4.37 0.01
C ARG A 156 14.86 4.79 -0.21
N THR A 157 15.15 5.69 -1.15
CA THR A 157 16.53 6.06 -1.48
C THR A 157 17.17 6.90 -0.35
N PRO A 158 16.56 8.03 0.09
CA PRO A 158 17.04 8.77 1.27
C PRO A 158 17.11 7.91 2.53
N ILE A 159 16.11 7.07 2.80
CA ILE A 159 16.10 6.21 4.00
C ILE A 159 17.26 5.22 3.99
N THR A 160 17.61 4.67 2.82
CA THR A 160 18.75 3.75 2.70
C THR A 160 20.08 4.48 2.88
N LEU A 161 20.19 5.72 2.39
CA LEU A 161 21.40 6.55 2.54
C LEU A 161 21.59 7.11 3.95
N ALA A 162 20.51 7.26 4.71
CA ALA A 162 20.53 7.75 6.09
C ALA A 162 20.80 6.66 7.14
N ARG A 163 20.86 5.38 6.73
CA ARG A 163 21.29 4.24 7.56
C ARG A 163 22.79 4.00 7.40
#